data_AF-A0A2R7KPD3-F1
#
_entry.id   AF-A0A2R7KPD3-F1
#
_cell.length_a   1.000
_cell.length_b   1.000
_cell.length_c   1.000
_cell.angle_alpha   90.00
_cell.angle_beta   90.00
_cell.angle_gamma   90.00
#
_symmetry.space_group_name_H-M   'P 1'
#
loop_
_entity.id
_entity.type
_entity.pdbx_description
1 polymer ?
#
loop_
_entity_poly.entity_id
_entity_poly.type
_entity_poly.pdbx_seq_one_letter_code
_entity_poly.pdbx_strand_id
1 'polypeptide(L)' 'MSSFTIEELLEAKNSIDSTRSKCEKAILKLKENSSQHTLMVRRIKALRIALQLIERELQ' A
#
# COMPACT_ATOMS: atom_id res chain seq x y z
N MET A 1 0.37 22.73 -3.31
CA MET A 1 -0.01 21.37 -3.72
C MET A 1 -1.49 21.41 -4.00
N SER A 2 -1.94 20.90 -5.15
CA SER A 2 -3.36 20.82 -5.48
C SER A 2 -4.05 19.97 -4.41
N SER A 3 -5.16 20.46 -3.86
CA SER A 3 -6.06 19.68 -3.02
C SER A 3 -6.73 18.62 -3.91
N PHE A 4 -6.59 17.36 -3.54
CA PHE A 4 -7.29 16.24 -4.20
C PHE A 4 -8.76 16.24 -3.81
N THR A 5 -9.64 15.75 -4.69
CA THR A 5 -11.06 15.56 -4.32
C THR A 5 -11.23 14.32 -3.44
N ILE A 6 -12.36 14.24 -2.74
CA ILE A 6 -12.70 13.06 -1.92
C ILE A 6 -12.76 11.81 -2.80
N GLU A 7 -13.31 11.91 -4.01
CA GLU A 7 -13.37 10.81 -4.96
C GLU A 7 -11.98 10.31 -5.37
N GLU A 8 -11.06 11.23 -5.68
CA GLU A 8 -9.66 10.89 -6.01
C GLU A 8 -8.96 10.18 -4.85
N LEU A 9 -9.16 10.66 -3.63
CA LEU A 9 -8.60 10.05 -2.42
C LEU A 9 -9.18 8.65 -2.16
N LEU A 10 -10.49 8.47 -2.34
CA LEU A 10 -11.15 7.16 -2.19
C LEU A 10 -10.71 6.17 -3.27
N GLU A 11 -10.57 6.61 -4.52
CA GLU A 11 -10.08 5.78 -5.62
C GLU A 11 -8.61 5.37 -5.40
N ALA A 12 -7.76 6.30 -4.97
CA ALA A 12 -6.38 6.03 -4.60
C ALA A 12 -6.30 5.04 -3.43
N LYS A 13 -7.12 5.22 -2.40
CA LYS A 13 -7.21 4.31 -1.24
C LYS A 13 -7.54 2.89 -1.69
N ASN A 14 -8.58 2.72 -2.52
CA ASN A 14 -8.99 1.41 -3.04
C ASN A 14 -7.90 0.74 -3.88
N SER A 15 -7.23 1.51 -4.73
CA SER A 15 -6.15 1.02 -5.59
C SER A 15 -4.93 0.56 -4.78
N ILE A 16 -4.54 1.33 -3.77
CA ILE A 16 -3.42 1.02 -2.89
C ILE A 16 -3.75 -0.18 -1.99
N ASP A 17 -4.97 -0.26 -1.47
CA ASP A 17 -5.42 -1.39 -0.64
C ASP A 17 -5.42 -2.71 -1.41
N SER A 18 -5.90 -2.69 -2.66
CA SER A 18 -5.82 -3.84 -3.58
C SER A 18 -4.37 -4.25 -3.85
N THR A 19 -3.48 -3.29 -4.07
CA THR A 19 -2.05 -3.54 -4.29
C THR A 19 -1.40 -4.13 -3.04
N ARG A 20 -1.69 -3.60 -1.85
CA ARG A 20 -1.20 -4.11 -0.57
C ARG A 20 -1.62 -5.57 -0.38
N SER A 21 -2.90 -5.86 -0.58
CA SER A 21 -3.47 -7.21 -0.45
C SER A 21 -2.79 -8.21 -1.40
N LYS A 22 -2.46 -7.80 -2.64
CA LYS A 22 -1.69 -8.63 -3.58
C LYS A 22 -0.27 -8.86 -3.10
N CYS A 23 0.41 -7.84 -2.57
CA CYS A 23 1.74 -7.98 -1.99
C CYS A 23 1.74 -8.92 -0.76
N GLU A 24 0.75 -8.82 0.12
CA GLU A 24 0.57 -9.69 1.28
C GLU A 24 0.30 -11.15 0.91
N LYS A 25 -0.34 -11.41 -0.24
CA LYS A 25 -0.48 -12.77 -0.77
C LYS A 25 0.81 -13.26 -1.45
N ALA A 26 1.51 -12.36 -2.14
CA ALA A 26 2.73 -12.69 -2.87
C ALA A 26 3.89 -13.05 -1.93
N ILE A 27 4.02 -12.34 -0.80
CA ILE A 27 5.09 -12.61 0.17
C ILE A 27 5.05 -14.04 0.74
N LEU A 28 3.86 -14.63 0.88
CA LEU A 28 3.68 -16.01 1.37
C LEU A 28 4.32 -17.06 0.45
N LYS A 29 4.58 -16.73 -0.82
CA LYS A 29 5.22 -17.61 -1.79
C LYS A 29 6.74 -17.38 -1.89
N LEU A 30 7.27 -16.39 -1.19
CA LEU A 30 8.68 -16.04 -1.24
C LEU A 30 9.46 -16.77 -0.16
N LYS A 31 10.69 -17.18 -0.48
CA LYS A 31 11.60 -17.75 0.50
C LYS A 31 11.94 -16.69 1.55
N GLU A 32 11.74 -17.01 2.82
CA GLU A 32 12.13 -16.15 3.93
C GLU A 32 13.63 -15.79 3.84
N ASN A 33 13.98 -14.57 4.22
CA ASN A 33 15.35 -14.01 4.11
C ASN A 33 15.92 -13.89 2.69
N SER A 34 15.13 -14.13 1.63
CA SER A 34 15.52 -13.78 0.26
C SER A 34 15.43 -12.26 0.02
N SER A 35 16.19 -11.76 -0.96
CA SER A 35 16.11 -10.36 -1.37
C SER A 35 14.70 -9.97 -1.82
N GLN A 36 13.98 -10.88 -2.50
CA GLN A 36 12.60 -10.68 -2.91
C GLN A 36 11.65 -10.56 -1.70
N HIS A 37 11.83 -11.40 -0.68
CA HIS A 37 11.05 -11.33 0.56
C HIS A 37 11.28 -9.98 1.27
N THR A 38 12.54 -9.57 1.47
CA THR A 38 12.87 -8.28 2.08
C THR A 38 12.27 -7.10 1.30
N LEU A 39 12.35 -7.12 -0.03
CA LEU A 39 11.73 -6.10 -0.89
C LEU A 39 10.20 -6.07 -0.70
N MET A 40 9.56 -7.23 -0.64
CA MET A 40 8.11 -7.32 -0.48
C MET A 40 7.65 -6.78 0.88
N VAL A 41 8.36 -7.11 1.97
CA VAL A 41 8.09 -6.54 3.31
C VAL A 41 8.15 -5.01 3.28
N ARG A 42 9.19 -4.44 2.67
CA ARG A 42 9.37 -2.99 2.57
C ARG A 42 8.25 -2.34 1.74
N ARG A 43 7.83 -2.97 0.64
CA ARG A 43 6.71 -2.50 -0.19
C ARG A 43 5.39 -2.50 0.59
N ILE A 44 5.07 -3.59 1.30
CA ILE A 44 3.86 -3.67 2.14
C ILE A 44 3.87 -2.55 3.19
N LYS A 45 5.01 -2.30 3.84
CA LYS A 45 5.15 -1.22 4.81
C LYS A 45 4.91 0.16 4.19
N ALA A 46 5.46 0.43 3.00
CA ALA A 46 5.25 1.69 2.29
C ALA A 46 3.77 1.89 1.90
N LEU A 47 3.09 0.84 1.42
CA LEU A 47 1.67 0.90 1.06
C LEU A 47 0.78 1.16 2.28
N ARG A 48 1.12 0.60 3.45
CA ARG A 48 0.42 0.90 4.71
C ARG A 48 0.57 2.36 5.11
N ILE A 49 1.77 2.92 4.99
CA ILE A 49 2.01 4.35 5.27
C ILE A 49 1.21 5.23 4.30
N ALA A 50 1.21 4.90 3.01
CA ALA A 50 0.45 5.65 2.01
C ALA A 50 -1.06 5.67 2.33
N LEU A 51 -1.63 4.54 2.76
CA LEU A 51 -3.03 4.47 3.18
C LEU A 51 -3.32 5.33 4.41
N GLN A 52 -2.46 5.30 5.42
CA GLN A 52 -2.62 6.15 6.60
C GLN A 52 -2.58 7.64 6.26
N LEU A 53 -1.74 8.03 5.29
CA LEU A 53 -1.69 9.42 4.81
C LEU A 53 -2.99 9.79 4.07
N ILE A 54 -3.50 8.93 3.21
CA ILE A 54 -4.79 9.17 2.52
C ILE A 54 -5.95 9.24 3.51
N GLU A 55 -5.99 8.34 4.49
CA GLU A 55 -7.00 8.35 5.54
C GLU A 55 -6.97 9.63 6.37
N ARG A 56 -5.78 10.20 6.59
CA ARG A 56 -5.62 11.49 7.27
C ARG A 56 -6.17 12.66 6.45
N GLU A 57 -6.04 12.64 5.13
CA GLU A 57 -6.59 13.68 4.25
C GLU A 57 -8.11 13.53 4.03
N LEU A 58 -8.69 12.36 4.35
CA LEU A 58 -10.13 12.10 4.31
C LEU A 58 -10.87 12.47 5.61
N GLN A 59 -10.14 12.84 6.67
CA GLN A 59 -10.69 13.30 7.95
C GLN A 59 -10.92 14.81 7.96
#